data_AF-A0AAV6CPD3-F1
#
_entry.id   AF-A0AAV6CPD3-F1
#
_cell.length_a   1.000
_cell.length_b   1.000
_cell.length_c   1.000
_cell.angle_alpha   90.00
_cell.angle_beta   90.00
_cell.angle_gamma   90.00
#
_symmetry.space_group_name_H-M   'P 1'
#
loop_
_entity.id
_entity.type
_entity.pdbx_description
1 polymer ?
#
loop_
_entity_poly.entity_id
_entity_poly.type
_entity_poly.pdbx_seq_one_letter_code
_entity_poly.pdbx_strand_id
1 'polypeptide(L)' 'MTISAARLALAALLLLAGCLAEPQGYTQQDLQSRCLMTGGVWYPSAVRDGFCEYQSPGFL' A
#
# COMPACT_ATOMS: atom_id res chain seq x y z
N MET A 1 20.86 -5.89 36.15
CA MET A 1 19.74 -6.46 35.37
C MET A 1 20.32 -7.29 34.24
N THR A 2 20.30 -8.62 34.34
CA THR A 2 20.81 -9.51 33.30
C THR A 2 19.71 -9.80 32.28
N ILE A 3 19.89 -9.36 31.04
CA ILE A 3 18.96 -9.66 29.95
C ILE A 3 19.21 -11.11 29.53
N SER A 4 18.20 -11.96 29.68
CA SER A 4 18.30 -13.38 29.32
C SER A 4 18.51 -13.53 27.80
N ALA A 5 19.38 -14.45 27.39
CA ALA A 5 19.66 -14.75 25.98
C ALA A 5 18.38 -15.06 25.17
N ALA A 6 17.38 -15.66 25.82
CA ALA A 6 16.07 -15.92 25.23
C ALA A 6 15.33 -14.63 24.80
N ARG A 7 15.49 -13.52 25.54
CA ARG A 7 14.87 -12.24 25.19
C ARG A 7 15.54 -11.60 23.97
N LEU A 8 16.85 -11.75 23.85
CA LEU A 8 17.62 -11.28 22.69
C LEU A 8 17.26 -12.06 21.43
N ALA A 9 17.14 -13.39 21.54
CA ALA A 9 16.73 -14.24 20.43
C ALA A 9 15.31 -13.91 19.95
N LEU A 10 14.37 -13.68 20.86
CA LEU A 10 13.00 -13.30 20.51
C LEU A 10 12.94 -11.94 19.83
N ALA A 11 13.71 -10.95 20.31
CA ALA A 11 13.79 -9.64 19.69
C ALA A 11 14.38 -9.71 18.27
N ALA A 12 15.41 -10.53 18.07
CA ALA A 12 16.00 -10.75 16.75
C ALA A 12 15.01 -11.39 15.76
N LEU A 13 14.24 -12.40 16.21
CA LEU A 13 13.18 -13.03 15.41
C LEU A 13 12.08 -12.03 15.00
N LEU A 14 11.66 -11.16 15.91
CA LEU A 14 10.66 -10.13 15.62
C LEU A 14 11.17 -9.08 14.62
N LEU A 15 12.44 -8.68 14.74
CA LEU A 15 13.10 -7.76 13.80
C LEU A 15 13.22 -8.36 12.39
N LEU A 16 13.56 -9.65 12.30
CA LEU A 16 13.65 -10.38 11.03
C LEU A 16 12.28 -10.54 10.36
N ALA A 17 11.22 -10.81 11.14
CA ALA A 17 9.86 -10.94 10.62
C ALA A 17 9.33 -9.63 10.02
N GLY A 18 9.67 -8.48 10.62
CA GLY A 18 9.27 -7.17 10.09
C GLY A 18 9.95 -6.81 8.77
N CYS A 19 11.14 -7.35 8.49
CA CYS A 19 11.88 -7.08 7.26
C CYS A 19 11.36 -7.87 6.05
N LEU A 20 10.66 -8.99 6.29
CA LEU A 20 10.09 -9.84 5.23
C LEU A 20 8.62 -9.51 4.92
N ALA A 21 8.04 -8.54 5.63
CA ALA A 21 6.71 -8.05 5.31
C ALA A 21 6.80 -7.21 4.02
N GLU A 22 6.58 -7.84 2.86
CA GLU A 22 6.39 -7.12 1.62
C GLU A 22 5.22 -6.13 1.78
N PRO A 23 5.41 -4.84 1.46
CA PRO A 23 4.30 -3.91 1.44
C PRO A 23 3.27 -4.46 0.45
N GLN A 24 2.08 -4.78 0.96
CA GLN A 24 0.96 -5.23 0.13
C GLN A 24 0.63 -4.07 -0.83
N GLY A 25 1.07 -4.19 -2.08
CA GLY A 25 0.77 -3.21 -3.11
C GLY A 25 -0.74 -3.13 -3.34
N TYR A 26 -1.21 -2.00 -3.84
CA TYR A 26 -2.62 -1.88 -4.20
C TYR A 26 -2.91 -2.73 -5.44
N THR A 27 -3.99 -3.51 -5.37
CA THR A 27 -4.55 -4.16 -6.56
C THR A 27 -5.20 -3.12 -7.46
N GLN A 28 -5.47 -3.48 -8.72
CA GLN A 28 -6.24 -2.62 -9.63
C GLN A 28 -7.62 -2.24 -9.06
N GLN A 29 -8.25 -3.17 -8.35
CA GLN A 29 -9.55 -2.94 -7.74
C GLN A 29 -9.46 -1.97 -6.55
N ASP A 30 -8.36 -2.03 -5.78
CA ASP A 30 -8.10 -1.07 -4.70
C ASP A 30 -7.89 0.35 -5.26
N LEU A 31 -7.12 0.46 -6.36
CA LEU A 31 -6.88 1.74 -7.02
C LEU A 31 -8.17 2.33 -7.61
N GLN A 32 -8.97 1.51 -8.27
CA GLN A 32 -10.28 1.91 -8.78
C GLN A 32 -11.20 2.41 -7.67
N SER A 33 -11.32 1.63 -6.58
CA SER A 33 -12.14 2.01 -5.42
C SER A 33 -11.72 3.36 -4.84
N ARG A 34 -10.40 3.56 -4.66
CA ARG A 34 -9.83 4.82 -4.17
C ARG A 34 -10.12 6.00 -5.09
N CYS A 35 -10.01 5.81 -6.41
CA CYS A 35 -10.33 6.84 -7.39
C CYS A 35 -11.77 7.34 -7.24
N LEU A 36 -12.72 6.40 -7.21
CA LEU A 36 -14.15 6.70 -7.11
C LEU A 36 -14.50 7.34 -5.76
N MET A 37 -13.93 6.85 -4.64
CA MET A 37 -14.13 7.45 -3.32
C MET A 37 -13.65 8.90 -3.23
N THR A 38 -12.61 9.26 -3.99
CA THR A 38 -12.02 10.60 -4.01
C THR A 38 -12.74 11.53 -5.00
N GLY A 39 -13.76 11.04 -5.71
CA GLY A 39 -14.51 11.81 -6.72
C GLY A 39 -13.81 11.93 -8.07
N GLY A 40 -12.80 11.10 -8.33
CA GLY A 40 -12.15 10.98 -9.63
C GLY A 40 -12.95 10.12 -10.62
N VAL A 41 -12.52 10.14 -11.87
CA VAL A 41 -13.03 9.28 -12.94
C VAL A 41 -12.02 8.18 -13.22
N TRP A 42 -12.48 6.93 -13.18
CA TRP A 42 -11.63 5.77 -13.45
C TRP A 42 -11.69 5.37 -14.93
N TYR A 43 -10.52 5.21 -15.54
CA TYR A 43 -10.37 4.75 -16.92
C TYR A 43 -9.72 3.36 -16.96
N PRO A 44 -10.47 2.32 -17.35
CA PRO A 44 -9.90 0.99 -17.53
C PRO A 44 -9.01 0.98 -18.77
N SER A 45 -7.94 0.20 -18.73
CA SER A 45 -7.06 -0.02 -19.88
C SER A 45 -6.71 -1.51 -19.97
N ALA A 46 -6.73 -2.05 -21.19
CA ALA A 46 -6.36 -3.43 -21.47
C ALA A 46 -4.86 -3.59 -21.80
N VAL A 47 -4.17 -2.49 -22.13
CA VAL A 47 -2.77 -2.49 -22.58
C VAL A 47 -1.81 -2.02 -21.48
N ARG A 48 -2.27 -1.09 -20.64
CA ARG A 48 -1.66 -0.65 -19.38
C ARG A 48 -2.60 -0.91 -18.20
N ASP A 49 -2.05 -0.87 -17.00
CA ASP A 49 -2.80 -0.63 -15.78
C ASP A 49 -3.78 0.56 -15.93
N GLY A 50 -4.97 0.45 -15.32
CA GLY A 50 -5.97 1.53 -15.33
C GLY A 50 -5.45 2.78 -14.62
N PHE A 51 -6.09 3.93 -14.88
CA PHE A 51 -5.70 5.20 -14.27
C PHE A 51 -6.89 6.02 -13.81
N CYS A 52 -6.63 6.94 -12.87
CA CYS A 52 -7.61 7.86 -12.31
C CYS A 52 -7.33 9.28 -12.77
N GLU A 53 -8.37 9.99 -13.18
CA GLU A 53 -8.32 11.41 -13.50
C GLU A 53 -9.13 12.22 -12.50
N TYR A 54 -8.61 13.38 -12.11
CA TYR A 54 -9.29 14.32 -11.22
C TYR A 54 -9.53 15.63 -11.95
N GLN A 55 -10.74 16.18 -11.82
CA GLN A 55 -10.99 17.55 -12.25
C GLN A 55 -10.20 18.49 -11.34
N SER A 56 -9.35 19.33 -11.94
CA SER A 56 -8.69 20.38 -11.19
C SER A 56 -9.70 21.51 -10.90
N PRO A 57 -9.84 21.97 -9.65
CA PRO A 57 -10.69 23.10 -9.36
C PRO A 57 -10.13 24.35 -10.06
N GLY A 58 -10.89 24.91 -11.01
CA GLY A 58 -10.54 26.17 -11.69
C GLY A 58 -10.53 26.15 -13.22
N PHE A 59 -10.83 25.02 -13.87
CA PHE A 59 -11.09 24.99 -15.31
C PHE A 59 -12.60 25.06 -15.59
N LEU A 60 -13.17 26.26 -15.46
CA LEU A 60 -14.43 26.69 -16.08
C LEU A 60 -14.22 28.06 -16.70
#